data_AF-A0A656D9T5-F1
#
_entry.id   AF-A0A656D9T5-F1
#
_cell.length_a   1.000
_cell.length_b   1.000
_cell.length_c   1.000
_cell.angle_alpha   90.00
_cell.angle_beta   90.00
_cell.angle_gamma   90.00
#
_symmetry.space_group_name_H-M   'P 1'
#
loop_
_entity.id
_entity.type
_entity.pdbx_description
1 polymer ?
#
loop_
_entity_poly.entity_id
_entity_poly.type
_entity_poly.pdbx_seq_one_letter_code
_entity_poly.pdbx_strand_id
1 'polypeptide(L)'
;TKLRVNLSLGNIYFKLEKYDSATIYYRFVVESAEKPQILQSAMNNLLACYEELGYYELVIELARKYIEKFPNAEDITDKRIKIGVMYEMLGNYDLALTHFQKLLEEADKDLEAELHYYIGEVLYYKGEYEQAILEFLKVPYLVTKKTKIDWTANAFYMAGQSYEKMKKYEQAINMYQQIIDRAGIDPIFKAGAQKEIERVRSILKQ
;
A
#
# COMPACT_ATOMS: atom_id res chain seq x y z
N THR A 1 -24.14 -26.03 2.80
CA THR A 1 -25.15 -24.97 2.60
C THR A 1 -24.82 -24.18 1.34
N LYS A 2 -25.81 -23.55 0.71
CA LYS A 2 -25.63 -22.76 -0.53
C LYS A 2 -24.51 -21.72 -0.41
N LEU A 3 -24.37 -21.07 0.76
CA LEU A 3 -23.29 -20.11 1.05
C LEU A 3 -21.89 -20.72 0.94
N ARG A 4 -21.67 -21.91 1.51
CA ARG A 4 -20.36 -22.59 1.44
C ARG A 4 -20.00 -22.98 0.01
N VAL A 5 -20.99 -23.44 -0.77
CA VAL A 5 -20.77 -23.79 -2.18
C VAL A 5 -20.36 -22.56 -2.98
N ASN A 6 -21.05 -21.43 -2.80
CA ASN A 6 -20.70 -20.18 -3.48
C ASN A 6 -19.32 -19.68 -3.04
N LEU A 7 -19.00 -19.72 -1.74
CA LEU A 7 -17.66 -19.36 -1.27
C LEU A 7 -16.57 -20.25 -1.91
N SER A 8 -16.79 -21.56 -1.99
CA SER A 8 -15.88 -22.49 -2.65
C SER A 8 -15.75 -22.23 -4.15
N LEU A 9 -16.85 -21.96 -4.86
CA LEU A 9 -16.82 -21.61 -6.28
C LEU A 9 -16.05 -20.31 -6.52
N GLY A 10 -16.31 -19.28 -5.71
CA GLY A 10 -15.55 -18.03 -5.73
C GLY A 10 -14.05 -18.29 -5.55
N ASN A 11 -13.66 -19.12 -4.56
CA ASN A 11 -12.27 -19.49 -4.33
C ASN A 11 -11.63 -20.22 -5.52
N ILE A 12 -12.39 -21.08 -6.21
CA ILE A 12 -11.91 -21.79 -7.40
C ILE A 12 -11.68 -20.80 -8.54
N TYR A 13 -12.64 -19.93 -8.84
CA TYR A 13 -12.49 -18.93 -9.90
C TYR A 13 -11.38 -17.92 -9.60
N PHE A 14 -11.22 -17.53 -8.34
CA PHE A 14 -10.12 -16.66 -7.91
C PHE A 14 -8.75 -17.30 -8.18
N LYS A 15 -8.58 -18.58 -7.84
CA LYS A 15 -7.34 -19.33 -8.13
C LYS A 15 -7.06 -19.52 -9.62
N LEU A 16 -8.10 -19.45 -10.44
CA LEU A 16 -7.98 -19.48 -11.91
C LEU A 16 -7.80 -18.08 -12.51
N GLU A 17 -7.59 -17.05 -11.67
CA GLU A 17 -7.45 -15.64 -12.07
C GLU A 17 -8.67 -15.10 -12.84
N LYS A 18 -9.82 -15.78 -12.72
CA LYS A 18 -11.10 -15.37 -13.31
C LYS A 18 -11.84 -14.49 -12.31
N TYR A 19 -11.28 -13.32 -12.01
CA TYR A 19 -11.76 -12.43 -10.96
C TYR A 19 -13.20 -12.00 -11.20
N ASP A 20 -13.60 -11.66 -12.44
CA ASP A 20 -14.98 -11.33 -12.79
C ASP A 20 -15.98 -12.41 -12.35
N SER A 21 -15.65 -13.67 -12.68
CA SER A 21 -16.49 -14.82 -12.28
C SER A 21 -16.50 -15.01 -10.77
N ALA A 22 -15.34 -14.87 -10.12
CA ALA A 22 -15.23 -14.98 -8.67
C ALA A 22 -16.12 -13.94 -7.95
N THR A 23 -16.18 -12.70 -8.47
CA THR A 23 -17.01 -11.63 -7.86
C THR A 23 -18.48 -12.01 -7.76
N ILE A 24 -19.04 -12.72 -8.75
CA ILE A 24 -20.45 -13.15 -8.74
C ILE A 24 -20.74 -14.01 -7.51
N TYR A 25 -19.88 -15.00 -7.26
CA TYR A 25 -20.08 -15.94 -6.17
C TYR A 25 -19.81 -15.31 -4.80
N TYR A 26 -18.79 -14.45 -4.69
CA TYR A 26 -18.52 -13.77 -3.43
C TYR A 26 -19.61 -12.73 -3.10
N ARG A 27 -20.09 -11.94 -4.06
CA ARG A 27 -21.22 -11.02 -3.85
C ARG A 27 -22.45 -11.75 -3.32
N PHE A 28 -22.80 -12.90 -3.91
CA PHE A 28 -23.91 -13.71 -3.40
C PHE A 28 -23.75 -14.05 -1.92
N VAL A 29 -22.54 -14.43 -1.49
CA VAL A 29 -22.26 -14.72 -0.08
C VAL A 29 -22.34 -13.45 0.76
N VAL A 30 -21.79 -12.32 0.29
CA VAL A 30 -21.83 -11.04 1.01
C VAL A 30 -23.26 -10.55 1.25
N GLU A 31 -24.15 -10.75 0.29
CA GLU A 31 -25.55 -10.34 0.37
C GLU A 31 -26.41 -11.28 1.22
N SER A 32 -26.04 -12.57 1.31
CA SER A 32 -26.89 -13.62 1.90
C SER A 32 -26.38 -14.18 3.23
N ALA A 33 -25.14 -13.90 3.63
CA ALA A 33 -24.53 -14.50 4.82
C ALA A 33 -24.87 -13.74 6.11
N GLU A 34 -25.53 -14.43 7.03
CA GLU A 34 -25.75 -13.93 8.40
C GLU A 34 -24.56 -14.22 9.32
N LYS A 35 -23.82 -15.32 9.06
CA LYS A 35 -22.71 -15.77 9.90
C LYS A 35 -21.48 -14.88 9.72
N PRO A 36 -20.96 -14.22 10.78
CA PRO A 36 -19.83 -13.29 10.70
C PRO A 36 -18.61 -13.86 9.97
N GLN A 37 -18.15 -15.06 10.33
CA GLN A 37 -16.93 -15.64 9.77
C GLN A 37 -17.00 -15.90 8.26
N ILE A 38 -18.13 -16.43 7.78
CA ILE A 38 -18.33 -16.70 6.34
C ILE A 38 -18.39 -15.38 5.58
N LEU A 39 -19.10 -14.40 6.14
CA LEU A 39 -19.23 -13.09 5.54
C LEU A 39 -17.89 -12.35 5.48
N GLN A 40 -17.12 -12.34 6.57
CA GLN A 40 -15.80 -11.71 6.64
C GLN A 40 -14.86 -12.29 5.58
N SER A 41 -14.83 -13.63 5.45
CA SER A 41 -14.05 -14.31 4.41
C SER A 41 -14.48 -13.91 3.00
N ALA A 42 -15.79 -13.87 2.74
CA ALA A 42 -16.32 -13.49 1.44
C ALA A 42 -16.04 -12.02 1.09
N MET A 43 -16.14 -11.11 2.05
CA MET A 43 -15.83 -9.70 1.86
C MET A 43 -14.34 -9.49 1.58
N ASN A 44 -13.45 -10.19 2.30
CA ASN A 44 -12.02 -10.14 2.04
C ASN A 44 -11.65 -10.65 0.65
N ASN A 45 -12.24 -11.77 0.23
CA ASN A 45 -11.97 -12.31 -1.12
C ASN A 45 -12.58 -11.42 -2.22
N LEU A 46 -13.72 -10.80 -1.97
CA LEU A 46 -14.34 -9.86 -2.91
C LEU A 46 -13.52 -8.57 -3.05
N LEU A 47 -12.98 -8.04 -1.94
CA LEU A 47 -12.03 -6.93 -1.96
C LEU A 47 -10.84 -7.25 -2.86
N ALA A 48 -10.21 -8.41 -2.67
CA ALA A 48 -9.09 -8.84 -3.50
C ALA A 48 -9.47 -8.92 -4.99
N CYS A 49 -10.67 -9.44 -5.32
CA CYS A 49 -11.11 -9.46 -6.72
C CYS A 49 -11.29 -8.05 -7.30
N TYR A 50 -11.86 -7.12 -6.54
CA TYR A 50 -12.04 -5.75 -7.02
C TYR A 50 -10.71 -5.03 -7.21
N GLU A 51 -9.70 -5.32 -6.39
CA GLU A 51 -8.35 -4.79 -6.59
C GLU A 51 -7.71 -5.30 -7.88
N GLU A 52 -7.76 -6.61 -8.13
CA GLU A 52 -7.21 -7.22 -9.35
C GLU A 52 -7.93 -6.72 -10.62
N LEU A 53 -9.20 -6.35 -10.51
CA LEU A 53 -9.98 -5.77 -11.62
C LEU A 53 -9.84 -4.26 -11.76
N GLY A 54 -9.15 -3.58 -10.84
CA GLY A 54 -9.01 -2.12 -10.83
C GLY A 54 -10.29 -1.36 -10.46
N TYR A 55 -11.27 -2.01 -9.81
CA TYR A 55 -12.53 -1.40 -9.39
C TYR A 55 -12.37 -0.67 -8.04
N TYR A 56 -11.53 0.36 -8.02
CA TYR A 56 -11.07 1.02 -6.79
C TYR A 56 -12.19 1.66 -5.96
N GLU A 57 -13.22 2.23 -6.59
CA GLU A 57 -14.39 2.78 -5.87
C GLU A 57 -15.15 1.67 -5.13
N LEU A 58 -15.30 0.49 -5.74
CA LEU A 58 -15.95 -0.66 -5.11
C LEU A 58 -15.09 -1.23 -3.97
N VAL A 59 -13.76 -1.15 -4.07
CA VAL A 59 -12.85 -1.49 -2.95
C VAL A 59 -13.10 -0.56 -1.78
N ILE A 60 -13.17 0.76 -2.02
CA ILE A 60 -13.42 1.76 -0.96
C ILE A 60 -14.77 1.51 -0.28
N GLU A 61 -15.85 1.33 -1.06
CA GLU A 61 -17.19 1.08 -0.53
C GLU A 61 -17.22 -0.20 0.33
N LEU A 62 -16.68 -1.30 -0.20
CA LEU A 62 -16.71 -2.58 0.49
C LEU A 62 -15.81 -2.58 1.73
N ALA A 63 -14.67 -1.89 1.69
CA ALA A 63 -13.78 -1.73 2.85
C ALA A 63 -14.44 -0.92 3.97
N ARG A 64 -15.17 0.16 3.64
CA ARG A 64 -15.95 0.92 4.62
C ARG A 64 -17.03 0.06 5.27
N LYS A 65 -17.77 -0.70 4.46
CA LYS A 65 -18.79 -1.65 4.96
C LYS A 65 -18.18 -2.74 5.84
N TYR A 66 -16.98 -3.20 5.50
CA TYR A 66 -16.25 -4.18 6.31
C TYR A 66 -15.91 -3.62 7.69
N ILE A 67 -15.34 -2.42 7.73
CA ILE A 67 -14.96 -1.71 8.98
C ILE A 67 -16.19 -1.51 9.86
N GLU A 68 -17.32 -1.08 9.30
CA GLU A 68 -18.57 -0.90 10.03
C GLU A 68 -19.09 -2.22 10.63
N LYS A 69 -19.02 -3.31 9.85
CA LYS A 69 -19.58 -4.60 10.25
C LYS A 69 -18.67 -5.39 11.20
N PHE A 70 -17.37 -5.17 11.14
CA PHE A 70 -16.36 -5.88 11.93
C PHE A 70 -15.38 -4.89 12.58
N PRO A 71 -15.85 -4.01 13.48
CA PRO A 71 -15.03 -2.93 14.05
C PRO A 71 -13.88 -3.42 14.93
N ASN A 72 -13.90 -4.69 15.35
CA ASN A 72 -12.89 -5.31 16.19
C ASN A 72 -12.09 -6.40 15.44
N ALA A 73 -12.17 -6.45 14.11
CA ALA A 73 -11.39 -7.39 13.33
C ALA A 73 -9.89 -7.04 13.41
N GLU A 74 -9.04 -8.06 13.53
CA GLU A 74 -7.59 -7.88 13.60
C GLU A 74 -7.01 -7.19 12.35
N ASP A 75 -7.67 -7.35 11.20
CA ASP A 75 -7.25 -6.80 9.90
C ASP A 75 -7.95 -5.47 9.55
N ILE A 76 -8.54 -4.79 10.53
CA ILE A 76 -9.27 -3.53 10.29
C ILE A 76 -8.34 -2.41 9.82
N THR A 77 -7.12 -2.33 10.37
CA THR A 77 -6.11 -1.35 9.97
C THR A 77 -5.71 -1.55 8.51
N ASP A 78 -5.56 -2.79 8.05
CA ASP A 78 -5.27 -3.10 6.65
C ASP A 78 -6.38 -2.57 5.72
N LYS A 79 -7.66 -2.59 6.14
CA LYS A 79 -8.76 -2.01 5.36
C LYS A 79 -8.73 -0.48 5.35
N ARG A 80 -8.34 0.14 6.46
CA ARG A 80 -8.17 1.60 6.54
C ARG A 80 -7.04 2.05 5.62
N ILE A 81 -5.89 1.38 5.64
CA ILE A 81 -4.77 1.66 4.71
C ILE A 81 -5.23 1.50 3.27
N LYS A 82 -5.91 0.40 2.95
CA LYS A 82 -6.41 0.11 1.59
C LYS A 82 -7.28 1.24 1.05
N ILE A 83 -8.16 1.84 1.84
CA ILE A 83 -8.97 3.00 1.40
C ILE A 83 -8.07 4.17 0.96
N GLY A 84 -7.01 4.48 1.72
CA GLY A 84 -6.08 5.55 1.37
C GLY A 84 -5.34 5.27 0.06
N VAL A 85 -4.85 4.04 -0.11
CA VAL A 85 -4.19 3.59 -1.35
C VAL A 85 -5.16 3.67 -2.54
N MET A 86 -6.43 3.28 -2.36
CA MET A 86 -7.42 3.39 -3.45
C MET A 86 -7.71 4.85 -3.82
N TYR A 87 -7.72 5.78 -2.86
CA TYR A 87 -7.83 7.21 -3.19
C TYR A 87 -6.64 7.68 -4.04
N GLU A 88 -5.43 7.26 -3.73
CA GLU A 88 -4.23 7.56 -4.51
C GLU A 88 -4.32 6.99 -5.93
N MET A 89 -4.72 5.72 -6.07
CA MET A 89 -4.87 5.05 -7.39
C MET A 89 -5.92 5.73 -8.28
N LEU A 90 -6.92 6.38 -7.66
CA LEU A 90 -7.92 7.21 -8.36
C LEU A 90 -7.44 8.63 -8.66
N GLY A 91 -6.21 9.00 -8.28
CA GLY A 91 -5.67 10.35 -8.40
C GLY A 91 -6.27 11.35 -7.41
N ASN A 92 -7.05 10.88 -6.43
CA ASN A 92 -7.66 11.72 -5.41
C ASN A 92 -6.67 11.98 -4.27
N TYR A 93 -5.54 12.63 -4.60
CA TYR A 93 -4.41 12.79 -3.68
C TYR A 93 -4.78 13.53 -2.39
N ASP A 94 -5.61 14.57 -2.46
CA ASP A 94 -6.02 15.31 -1.25
C ASP A 94 -6.88 14.47 -0.30
N LEU A 95 -7.73 13.59 -0.84
CA LEU A 95 -8.49 12.63 -0.04
C LEU A 95 -7.58 11.57 0.57
N ALA A 96 -6.60 11.07 -0.19
CA ALA A 96 -5.61 10.12 0.31
C ALA A 96 -4.78 10.72 1.45
N LEU A 97 -4.26 11.95 1.29
CA LEU A 97 -3.51 12.66 2.33
C LEU A 97 -4.34 12.86 3.60
N THR A 98 -5.55 13.40 3.47
CA THR A 98 -6.45 13.63 4.61
C THR A 98 -6.75 12.31 5.34
N HIS A 99 -6.96 11.23 4.58
CA HIS A 99 -7.26 9.92 5.13
C HIS A 99 -6.07 9.31 5.88
N PHE A 100 -4.86 9.35 5.29
CA PHE A 100 -3.65 8.83 5.95
C PHE A 100 -3.22 9.69 7.14
N GLN A 101 -3.35 11.01 7.08
CA GLN A 101 -3.06 11.90 8.21
C GLN A 101 -3.97 11.59 9.40
N LYS A 102 -5.29 11.43 9.17
CA LYS A 102 -6.21 11.02 10.23
C LYS A 102 -5.86 9.65 10.79
N LEU A 103 -5.45 8.70 9.93
CA LEU A 103 -5.02 7.38 10.39
C LEU A 103 -3.75 7.47 11.24
N LEU A 104 -2.82 8.36 10.90
CA LEU A 104 -1.58 8.60 11.65
C LEU A 104 -1.84 9.18 13.04
N GLU A 105 -2.83 10.06 13.21
CA GLU A 105 -3.23 10.59 14.53
C GLU A 105 -3.67 9.51 15.53
N GLU A 106 -4.20 8.40 15.01
CA GLU A 106 -4.72 7.27 15.78
C GLU A 106 -3.77 6.06 15.78
N ALA A 107 -2.61 6.17 15.12
CA ALA A 107 -1.72 5.04 14.87
C ALA A 107 -0.89 4.67 16.09
N ASP A 108 -0.67 3.36 16.27
CA ASP A 108 0.39 2.86 17.14
C ASP A 108 1.75 3.07 16.48
N LYS A 109 2.81 3.15 17.29
CA LYS A 109 4.20 3.36 16.83
C LYS A 109 4.66 2.40 15.74
N ASP A 110 4.17 1.17 15.78
CA ASP A 110 4.57 0.12 14.83
C ASP A 110 4.02 0.38 13.41
N LEU A 111 3.01 1.24 13.28
CA LEU A 111 2.34 1.62 12.03
C LEU A 111 2.83 2.96 11.46
N GLU A 112 3.40 3.84 12.28
CA GLU A 112 3.82 5.19 11.84
C GLU A 112 4.75 5.15 10.62
N ALA A 113 5.72 4.23 10.59
CA ALA A 113 6.65 4.09 9.47
C ALA A 113 5.94 3.80 8.13
N GLU A 114 4.92 2.95 8.15
CA GLU A 114 4.12 2.61 6.96
C GLU A 114 3.27 3.80 6.50
N LEU A 115 2.66 4.53 7.44
CA LEU A 115 1.83 5.69 7.09
C LEU A 115 2.66 6.85 6.55
N HIS A 116 3.83 7.11 7.12
CA HIS A 116 4.75 8.11 6.57
C HIS A 116 5.24 7.74 5.16
N TYR A 117 5.43 6.44 4.89
CA TYR A 117 5.72 5.98 3.53
C TYR A 117 4.57 6.31 2.57
N TYR A 118 3.33 5.93 2.90
CA TYR A 118 2.18 6.20 2.01
C TYR A 118 1.91 7.70 1.85
N ILE A 119 2.03 8.50 2.90
CA ILE A 119 1.88 9.96 2.78
C ILE A 119 2.95 10.51 1.82
N GLY A 120 4.21 10.06 1.94
CA GLY A 120 5.28 10.43 1.01
C GLY A 120 4.98 10.01 -0.43
N GLU A 121 4.45 8.82 -0.64
CA GLU A 121 4.08 8.28 -1.95
C GLU A 121 2.96 9.11 -2.61
N VAL A 122 1.91 9.44 -1.85
CA VAL A 122 0.85 10.33 -2.31
C VAL A 122 1.40 11.71 -2.70
N LEU A 123 2.26 12.30 -1.86
CA LEU A 123 2.90 13.60 -2.16
C LEU A 123 3.76 13.53 -3.43
N TYR A 124 4.48 12.42 -3.63
CA TYR A 124 5.28 12.20 -4.83
C TYR A 124 4.42 12.18 -6.10
N TYR A 125 3.31 11.44 -6.10
CA TYR A 125 2.41 11.38 -7.25
C TYR A 125 1.65 12.69 -7.48
N LYS A 126 1.36 13.43 -6.40
CA LYS A 126 0.83 14.80 -6.47
C LYS A 126 1.83 15.82 -7.03
N GLY A 127 3.13 15.48 -7.07
CA GLY A 127 4.21 16.34 -7.55
C GLY A 127 4.85 17.23 -6.48
N GLU A 128 4.50 17.03 -5.21
CA GLU A 128 5.02 17.77 -4.06
C GLU A 128 6.31 17.10 -3.53
N TYR A 129 7.34 17.06 -4.39
CA TYR A 129 8.55 16.25 -4.17
C TYR A 129 9.35 16.61 -2.91
N GLU A 130 9.47 17.90 -2.56
CA GLU A 130 10.15 18.33 -1.33
C GLU A 130 9.48 17.75 -0.09
N GLN A 131 8.16 17.76 -0.06
CA GLN A 131 7.38 17.28 1.08
C GLN A 131 7.41 15.75 1.12
N ALA A 132 7.33 15.10 -0.04
CA ALA A 132 7.51 13.65 -0.15
C ALA A 132 8.84 13.19 0.46
N ILE A 133 9.94 13.88 0.14
CA ILE A 133 11.27 13.60 0.71
C ILE A 133 11.24 13.71 2.25
N LEU A 134 10.63 14.76 2.80
CA LEU A 134 10.55 14.93 4.25
C LEU A 134 9.82 13.78 4.94
N GLU A 135 8.74 13.27 4.33
CA GLU A 135 7.99 12.14 4.88
C GLU A 135 8.78 10.82 4.75
N PHE A 136 9.38 10.55 3.59
CA PHE A 136 10.21 9.37 3.39
C PHE A 136 11.41 9.32 4.35
N LEU A 137 12.03 10.46 4.65
CA LEU A 137 13.18 10.52 5.55
C LEU A 137 12.84 10.31 7.04
N LYS A 138 11.55 10.33 7.42
CA LYS A 138 11.12 9.95 8.78
C LYS A 138 11.12 8.43 8.96
N VAL A 139 10.76 7.67 7.93
CA VAL A 139 10.57 6.21 7.96
C VAL A 139 11.72 5.45 8.65
N PRO A 140 13.02 5.68 8.32
CA PRO A 140 14.12 4.91 8.90
C PRO A 140 14.30 5.08 10.41
N TYR A 141 13.66 6.09 11.02
CA TYR A 141 13.68 6.39 12.45
C TYR A 141 12.44 5.88 13.20
N LEU A 142 11.41 5.46 12.46
CA LEU A 142 10.13 5.00 13.01
C LEU A 142 9.98 3.47 12.97
N VAL A 143 10.82 2.77 12.19
CA VAL A 143 10.81 1.30 12.14
C VAL A 143 11.17 0.72 13.51
N THR A 144 10.31 -0.16 14.02
CA THR A 144 10.48 -0.89 15.27
C THR A 144 10.70 -2.37 15.01
N LYS A 145 11.04 -3.15 16.04
CA LYS A 145 11.13 -4.63 15.93
C LYS A 145 9.79 -5.30 15.62
N LYS A 146 8.66 -4.59 15.78
CA LYS A 146 7.31 -5.10 15.58
C LYS A 146 6.69 -4.59 14.28
N THR A 147 7.34 -3.67 13.58
CA THR A 147 6.89 -3.21 12.26
C THR A 147 6.80 -4.41 11.32
N LYS A 148 5.65 -4.56 10.65
CA LYS A 148 5.33 -5.71 9.79
C LYS A 148 6.25 -5.80 8.56
N ILE A 149 6.58 -4.64 7.99
CA ILE A 149 7.41 -4.50 6.78
C ILE A 149 8.43 -3.39 7.05
N ASP A 150 9.71 -3.65 6.79
CA ASP A 150 10.72 -2.60 6.86
C ASP A 150 10.67 -1.73 5.59
N TRP A 151 9.97 -0.60 5.69
CA TRP A 151 9.80 0.37 4.61
C TRP A 151 11.05 1.23 4.35
N THR A 152 12.16 1.01 5.07
CA THR A 152 13.37 1.86 4.98
C THR A 152 13.95 1.89 3.56
N ALA A 153 14.08 0.74 2.91
CA ALA A 153 14.65 0.66 1.57
C ALA A 153 13.77 1.40 0.54
N ASN A 154 12.46 1.16 0.60
CA ASN A 154 11.46 1.81 -0.25
C ASN A 154 11.45 3.32 -0.05
N ALA A 155 11.51 3.78 1.20
CA ALA A 155 11.51 5.21 1.53
C ALA A 155 12.76 5.92 0.97
N PHE A 156 13.95 5.35 1.14
CA PHE A 156 15.15 5.91 0.52
C PHE A 156 15.09 5.90 -1.01
N TYR A 157 14.55 4.83 -1.60
CA TYR A 157 14.38 4.75 -3.05
C TYR A 157 13.47 5.87 -3.57
N MET A 158 12.30 6.05 -2.93
CA MET A 158 11.33 7.07 -3.32
C MET A 158 11.83 8.50 -3.03
N ALA A 159 12.62 8.71 -1.97
CA ALA A 159 13.32 9.97 -1.76
C ALA A 159 14.34 10.25 -2.88
N GLY A 160 15.07 9.23 -3.34
CA GLY A 160 15.96 9.31 -4.51
C GLY A 160 15.20 9.70 -5.78
N GLN A 161 14.10 9.02 -6.09
CA GLN A 161 13.22 9.33 -7.22
C GLN A 161 12.69 10.77 -7.14
N SER A 162 12.28 11.22 -5.95
CA SER A 162 11.81 12.59 -5.70
C SER A 162 12.90 13.62 -6.02
N TYR A 163 14.14 13.39 -5.56
CA TYR A 163 15.28 14.25 -5.91
C TYR A 163 15.56 14.26 -7.42
N GLU A 164 15.42 13.13 -8.12
CA GLU A 164 15.57 13.10 -9.59
C GLU A 164 14.50 13.89 -10.32
N LYS A 165 13.24 13.85 -9.88
CA LYS A 165 12.16 14.68 -10.45
C LYS A 165 12.49 16.17 -10.33
N MET A 166 13.24 16.55 -9.31
CA MET A 166 13.75 17.89 -9.09
C MET A 166 15.11 18.17 -9.75
N LYS A 167 15.67 17.22 -10.52
CA LYS A 167 17.01 17.28 -11.14
C LYS A 167 18.17 17.43 -10.14
N LYS A 168 17.95 17.04 -8.89
CA LYS A 168 18.92 17.05 -7.78
C LYS A 168 19.66 15.70 -7.74
N TYR A 169 20.42 15.41 -8.79
CA TYR A 169 20.97 14.08 -9.05
C TYR A 169 21.98 13.59 -8.00
N GLU A 170 22.82 14.48 -7.45
CA GLU A 170 23.77 14.09 -6.39
C GLU A 170 23.05 13.70 -5.09
N GLN A 171 21.99 14.43 -4.74
CA GLN A 171 21.15 14.07 -3.60
C GLN A 171 20.42 12.74 -3.84
N ALA A 172 19.95 12.49 -5.07
CA ALA A 172 19.34 11.22 -5.43
C ALA A 172 20.32 10.05 -5.26
N ILE A 173 21.55 10.18 -5.77
CA ILE A 173 22.62 9.19 -5.58
C ILE A 173 22.88 8.93 -4.10
N ASN A 174 22.91 9.98 -3.26
CA ASN A 174 23.10 9.80 -1.82
C ASN A 174 21.97 8.95 -1.21
N MET A 175 20.71 9.19 -1.57
CA MET A 175 19.58 8.39 -1.07
C MET A 175 19.69 6.93 -1.47
N TYR A 176 20.03 6.63 -2.73
CA TYR A 176 20.28 5.26 -3.15
C TYR A 176 21.46 4.62 -2.42
N GLN A 177 22.51 5.38 -2.13
CA GLN A 177 23.66 4.90 -1.37
C GLN A 177 23.28 4.50 0.07
N GLN A 178 22.33 5.20 0.70
CA GLN A 178 21.81 4.81 2.02
C GLN A 178 21.24 3.38 2.04
N ILE A 179 20.64 2.92 0.94
CA ILE A 179 20.12 1.55 0.80
C ILE A 179 21.28 0.54 0.82
N ILE A 180 22.37 0.85 0.13
CA ILE A 180 23.54 -0.02 0.02
C ILE A 180 24.28 -0.11 1.36
N ASP A 181 24.48 1.02 2.03
CA ASP A 181 25.31 1.12 3.22
C ASP A 181 24.62 0.59 4.48
N ARG A 182 23.28 0.63 4.52
CA ARG A 182 22.54 0.22 5.72
C ARG A 182 22.58 -1.31 5.91
N ALA A 183 22.89 -1.70 7.14
CA ALA A 183 22.86 -3.11 7.55
C ALA A 183 21.42 -3.62 7.63
N GLY A 184 21.21 -4.91 7.33
CA GLY A 184 19.90 -5.55 7.44
C GLY A 184 18.97 -5.38 6.23
N ILE A 185 19.29 -4.47 5.30
CA ILE A 185 18.55 -4.36 4.03
C ILE A 185 18.88 -5.56 3.12
N ASP A 186 17.84 -6.16 2.54
CA ASP A 186 17.96 -7.28 1.62
C ASP A 186 18.87 -6.94 0.42
N PRO A 187 19.82 -7.82 0.04
CA PRO A 187 20.70 -7.61 -1.11
C PRO A 187 19.98 -7.26 -2.42
N ILE A 188 18.73 -7.69 -2.62
CA ILE A 188 17.92 -7.35 -3.80
C ILE A 188 17.71 -5.84 -3.89
N PHE A 189 17.39 -5.17 -2.78
CA PHE A 189 17.24 -3.71 -2.76
C PHE A 189 18.57 -3.01 -3.00
N LYS A 190 19.68 -3.56 -2.48
CA LYS A 190 21.02 -2.99 -2.70
C LYS A 190 21.43 -3.06 -4.17
N ALA A 191 21.17 -4.19 -4.83
CA ALA A 191 21.43 -4.35 -6.26
C ALA A 191 20.57 -3.40 -7.11
N GLY A 192 19.29 -3.22 -6.74
CA GLY A 192 18.41 -2.24 -7.37
C GLY A 192 18.95 -0.81 -7.24
N ALA A 193 19.32 -0.41 -6.03
CA ALA A 193 19.87 0.92 -5.76
C ALA A 193 21.18 1.20 -6.52
N GLN A 194 22.08 0.21 -6.60
CA GLN A 194 23.32 0.33 -7.39
C GLN A 194 23.03 0.61 -8.86
N LYS A 195 22.02 -0.07 -9.43
CA LYS A 195 21.61 0.13 -10.83
C LYS A 195 21.08 1.55 -11.07
N GLU A 196 20.32 2.10 -10.12
CA GLU A 196 19.86 3.49 -10.20
C GLU A 196 21.02 4.49 -10.10
N ILE A 197 21.99 4.27 -9.20
CA ILE A 197 23.19 5.13 -9.09
C ILE A 197 23.94 5.20 -10.43
N GLU A 198 24.16 4.05 -11.06
CA GLU A 198 24.82 3.98 -12.37
C GLU A 198 24.03 4.72 -13.46
N ARG A 199 22.70 4.54 -13.47
CA ARG A 199 21.80 5.26 -14.38
C ARG A 199 21.92 6.78 -14.18
N VAL A 200 21.79 7.28 -12.95
CA VAL A 200 21.86 8.71 -12.65
C VAL A 200 23.24 9.29 -13.00
N ARG A 201 24.33 8.57 -12.70
CA ARG A 201 25.70 8.99 -13.08
C ARG A 201 25.90 9.08 -14.59
N SER A 202 25.20 8.25 -15.38
CA SER A 202 25.27 8.32 -16.84
C SER A 202 24.65 9.60 -17.39
N ILE A 203 23.59 10.11 -16.74
CA ILE A 203 22.92 11.37 -17.09
C ILE A 203 23.84 12.56 -16.80
N LEU A 204 24.58 12.56 -15.69
CA LEU A 204 25.51 13.63 -15.32
C LEU A 204 26.73 13.76 -16.25
N LYS A 205 27.03 12.71 -17.03
CA LYS A 205 28.16 12.67 -17.96
C LYS A 205 27.81 13.17 -19.38
N GLN A 206 26.52 13.43 -19.66
CA GLN A 206 26.02 13.95 -20.94
C GLN A 206 25.84 15.46 -20.87
#